data_AF-A0A0D2QA62-F1
#
_entry.id   AF-A0A0D2QA62-F1
#
_cell.length_a   1.000
_cell.length_b   1.000
_cell.length_c   1.000
_cell.angle_alpha   90.00
_cell.angle_beta   90.00
_cell.angle_gamma   90.00
#
_symmetry.space_group_name_H-M   'P 1'
#
loop_
_entity.id
_entity.type
_entity.pdbx_description
1 polymer ?
#
loop_
_entity_poly.entity_id
_entity_poly.type
_entity_poly.pdbx_seq_one_letter_code
_entity_poly.pdbx_strand_id
1 'polypeptide(L)'
;MGEKKCDTIPLINPSPSSSTQGTASKLQTIGNIIVSIVGTGVLGLPFAFRVAGWLAGSIGVVITGLATFYCMLLLIQCREKLASEEELKETTTYGDLGCRCMGKPGRYLTEFLIFISHCGGSVAYLVFIGQNLASLFKLHGLTIASYIFLLVPIEIALSWIGSLSAFAPFSIFADVSNLWAMAFVVKEDLQQAIGGKFSFRDRKAFTDNLGGLPFAGGMAVYCFEGFGMTLALEQSMRERRKFPKVLAMSFTWIALVYILFGIFGYMAYGDETKDIITLNLPKDWTAIAVQVHLKISLTIHLVFRHKV
;
A
#
# COMPACT_ATOMS: atom_id res chain seq x y z
N MET A 1 39.51 16.65 7.94
CA MET A 1 38.32 16.20 7.22
C MET A 1 37.24 15.99 8.28
N GLY A 2 36.33 16.96 8.43
CA GLY A 2 35.58 17.17 9.66
C GLY A 2 34.47 16.14 9.93
N GLU A 3 34.42 15.64 11.15
CA GLU A 3 33.32 14.84 11.71
C GLU A 3 31.98 15.58 11.59
N LYS A 4 31.03 15.05 10.80
CA LYS A 4 29.63 15.50 10.84
C LYS A 4 28.94 14.80 12.02
N LYS A 5 29.09 15.37 13.21
CA LYS A 5 28.38 14.95 14.43
C LYS A 5 26.88 15.29 14.31
N CYS A 6 26.04 14.28 14.07
CA CYS A 6 24.56 14.38 14.10
C CYS A 6 24.04 13.93 15.49
N ASP A 7 24.77 14.25 16.57
CA ASP A 7 24.36 13.94 17.94
C ASP A 7 23.70 15.15 18.60
N THR A 8 22.37 15.25 18.52
CA THR A 8 21.54 15.71 19.64
C THR A 8 20.08 15.32 19.39
N ILE A 9 19.59 14.28 20.08
CA ILE A 9 18.15 14.07 20.30
C ILE A 9 17.91 14.45 21.77
N PRO A 10 17.42 15.66 22.09
CA PRO A 10 17.31 16.07 23.48
C PRO A 10 15.99 15.67 24.16
N LEU A 11 15.19 14.72 23.64
CA LEU A 11 13.83 14.48 24.15
C LEU A 11 13.31 13.04 24.15
N ILE A 12 14.15 12.03 23.87
CA ILE A 12 13.75 10.62 24.05
C ILE A 12 14.72 10.00 25.05
N ASN A 13 14.22 9.74 26.26
CA ASN A 13 14.94 8.91 27.23
C ASN A 13 15.26 7.57 26.57
N PRO A 14 16.53 7.12 26.56
CA PRO A 14 16.85 5.79 26.07
C PRO A 14 16.19 4.78 27.01
N SER A 15 15.15 4.10 26.52
CA SER A 15 14.63 2.91 27.18
C SER A 15 15.77 1.89 27.30
N PRO A 16 15.84 1.12 28.40
CA PRO A 16 16.94 0.18 28.63
C PRO A 16 17.03 -0.80 27.46
N SER A 17 18.27 -0.99 27.00
CA SER A 17 18.68 -1.93 25.96
C SER A 17 18.11 -3.32 26.23
N SER A 18 16.98 -3.63 25.58
CA SER A 18 16.64 -5.01 25.24
C SER A 18 17.08 -5.18 23.80
N SER A 19 18.09 -6.02 23.60
CA SER A 19 18.45 -6.62 22.33
C SER A 19 17.24 -7.40 21.81
N THR A 20 16.30 -6.70 21.19
CA THR A 20 15.14 -7.33 20.58
C THR A 20 15.61 -7.88 19.24
N GLN A 21 16.32 -9.01 19.29
CA GLN A 21 16.53 -9.81 18.09
C GLN A 21 15.16 -10.09 17.48
N GLY A 22 14.99 -9.74 16.21
CA GLY A 22 13.75 -9.98 15.50
C GLY A 22 13.32 -11.43 15.63
N THR A 23 12.08 -11.66 16.06
CA THR A 23 11.53 -13.01 16.28
C THR A 23 10.78 -13.54 15.06
N ALA A 24 10.56 -12.72 14.04
CA ALA A 24 9.74 -13.11 12.89
C ALA A 24 10.46 -14.15 12.00
N SER A 25 9.75 -15.26 11.75
CA SER A 25 10.12 -16.29 10.77
C SER A 25 9.99 -15.76 9.35
N LYS A 26 10.68 -16.38 8.38
CA LYS A 26 10.61 -15.98 6.95
C LYS A 26 9.19 -15.93 6.42
N LEU A 27 8.36 -16.93 6.73
CA LEU A 27 6.94 -16.97 6.31
C LEU A 27 6.13 -15.85 6.94
N GLN A 28 6.39 -15.55 8.22
CA GLN A 28 5.73 -14.45 8.92
C GLN A 28 6.16 -13.11 8.32
N THR A 29 7.43 -12.93 7.97
CA THR A 29 7.87 -11.70 7.31
C THR A 29 7.32 -11.58 5.89
N ILE A 30 7.21 -12.68 5.12
CA ILE A 30 6.53 -12.66 3.82
C ILE A 30 5.09 -12.17 3.99
N GLY A 31 4.35 -12.74 4.93
CA GLY A 31 2.98 -12.34 5.25
C GLY A 31 2.90 -10.88 5.70
N ASN A 32 3.79 -10.44 6.58
CA ASN A 32 3.83 -9.04 7.03
C ASN A 32 4.16 -8.07 5.90
N ILE A 33 5.08 -8.42 4.98
CA ILE A 33 5.38 -7.60 3.79
C ILE A 33 4.15 -7.54 2.88
N ILE A 34 3.46 -8.67 2.65
CA ILE A 34 2.25 -8.70 1.82
C ILE A 34 1.18 -7.82 2.45
N VAL A 35 0.87 -7.98 3.73
CA VAL A 35 -0.13 -7.16 4.45
C VAL A 35 0.26 -5.67 4.46
N SER A 36 1.56 -5.38 4.55
CA SER A 36 2.10 -4.03 4.56
C SER A 36 1.98 -3.31 3.21
N ILE A 37 2.12 -4.03 2.09
CA ILE A 37 2.08 -3.47 0.73
C ILE A 37 0.68 -3.59 0.11
N VAL A 38 -0.01 -4.71 0.34
CA VAL A 38 -1.35 -5.00 -0.20
C VAL A 38 -2.40 -4.30 0.66
N GLY A 39 -2.51 -3.00 0.45
CA GLY A 39 -3.59 -2.17 0.99
C GLY A 39 -4.73 -2.00 0.00
N THR A 40 -5.50 -0.93 0.17
CA THR A 40 -6.69 -0.69 -0.66
C THR A 40 -6.40 -0.01 -1.99
N GLY A 41 -5.16 0.41 -2.24
CA GLY A 41 -4.74 0.91 -3.55
C GLY A 41 -5.05 -0.08 -4.67
N VAL A 42 -4.99 -1.38 -4.37
CA VAL A 42 -5.29 -2.43 -5.34
C VAL A 42 -6.74 -2.42 -5.85
N LEU A 43 -7.69 -1.88 -5.08
CA LEU A 43 -9.09 -1.79 -5.48
C LEU A 43 -9.32 -0.83 -6.66
N GLY A 44 -8.39 0.11 -6.89
CA GLY A 44 -8.38 1.00 -8.05
C GLY A 44 -7.52 0.50 -9.21
N LEU A 45 -6.82 -0.63 -9.05
CA LEU A 45 -5.96 -1.20 -10.09
C LEU A 45 -6.74 -1.64 -11.35
N PRO A 46 -7.93 -2.27 -11.25
CA PRO A 46 -8.74 -2.59 -12.44
C PRO A 46 -9.09 -1.37 -13.29
N PHE A 47 -9.35 -0.23 -12.64
CA PHE A 47 -9.60 1.02 -13.34
C PHE A 47 -8.34 1.55 -14.04
N ALA A 48 -7.17 1.45 -13.40
CA ALA A 48 -5.90 1.78 -14.04
C ALA A 48 -5.67 0.95 -15.32
N PHE A 49 -6.05 -0.34 -15.29
CA PHE A 49 -5.97 -1.23 -16.46
C PHE A 49 -6.99 -0.87 -17.54
N ARG A 50 -8.19 -0.39 -17.17
CA ARG A 50 -9.14 0.20 -18.13
C ARG A 50 -8.55 1.41 -18.83
N VAL A 51 -7.90 2.31 -18.09
CA VAL A 51 -7.36 3.57 -18.64
C VAL A 51 -6.12 3.32 -19.50
N ALA A 52 -5.22 2.43 -19.07
CA ALA A 52 -3.97 2.14 -19.78
C ALA A 52 -4.10 1.07 -20.87
N GLY A 53 -5.05 0.15 -20.73
CA GLY A 53 -5.10 -1.12 -21.46
C GLY A 53 -4.49 -2.26 -20.64
N TRP A 54 -4.93 -3.50 -20.90
CA TRP A 54 -4.53 -4.64 -20.08
C TRP A 54 -3.03 -4.96 -20.17
N LEU A 55 -2.42 -4.75 -21.34
CA LEU A 55 -1.00 -5.03 -21.55
C LEU A 55 -0.13 -3.89 -20.99
N ALA A 56 -0.47 -2.64 -21.30
CA ALA A 56 0.24 -1.47 -20.76
C ALA A 56 0.13 -1.38 -19.22
N GLY A 57 -1.04 -1.70 -18.66
CA GLY A 57 -1.24 -1.79 -17.21
C GLY A 57 -0.36 -2.88 -16.58
N SER A 58 -0.29 -4.07 -17.19
CA SER A 58 0.57 -5.16 -16.72
C SER A 58 2.05 -4.77 -16.73
N ILE A 59 2.52 -4.18 -17.83
CA ILE A 59 3.89 -3.67 -17.95
C ILE A 59 4.14 -2.58 -16.90
N GLY A 60 3.19 -1.66 -16.70
CA GLY A 60 3.26 -0.61 -15.70
C GLY A 60 3.46 -1.16 -14.29
N VAL A 61 2.66 -2.17 -13.89
CA VAL A 61 2.78 -2.84 -12.59
C VAL A 61 4.12 -3.54 -12.42
N VAL A 62 4.64 -4.20 -13.47
CA VAL A 62 5.97 -4.84 -13.40
C VAL A 62 7.07 -3.79 -13.25
N ILE A 63 7.01 -2.70 -14.02
CA ILE A 63 8.02 -1.62 -13.94
C ILE A 63 7.99 -0.95 -12.57
N THR A 64 6.82 -0.58 -12.07
CA THR A 64 6.69 0.05 -10.74
C THR A 64 7.10 -0.91 -9.64
N GLY A 65 6.72 -2.19 -9.72
CA GLY A 65 7.13 -3.22 -8.77
C GLY A 65 8.65 -3.42 -8.73
N LEU A 66 9.31 -3.52 -9.90
CA LEU A 66 10.76 -3.64 -9.99
C LEU A 66 11.48 -2.37 -9.51
N ALA A 67 10.97 -1.19 -9.85
CA ALA A 67 11.53 0.08 -9.40
C ALA A 67 11.45 0.21 -7.87
N THR A 68 10.29 -0.07 -7.28
CA THR A 68 10.10 -0.06 -5.82
C THR A 68 11.00 -1.09 -5.13
N PHE A 69 11.04 -2.32 -5.66
CA PHE A 69 11.92 -3.37 -5.13
C PHE A 69 13.39 -2.94 -5.17
N TYR A 70 13.86 -2.37 -6.27
CA TYR A 70 15.22 -1.86 -6.42
C TYR A 70 15.52 -0.74 -5.42
N CYS A 71 14.61 0.23 -5.26
CA CYS A 71 14.75 1.29 -4.26
C CYS A 71 14.87 0.73 -2.83
N MET A 72 14.06 -0.27 -2.47
CA MET A 72 14.14 -0.93 -1.17
C MET A 72 15.48 -1.65 -0.97
N LEU A 73 15.99 -2.33 -1.99
CA LEU A 73 17.31 -2.98 -1.92
C LEU A 73 18.43 -1.96 -1.71
N LEU A 74 18.41 -0.83 -2.43
CA LEU A 74 19.40 0.23 -2.25
C LEU A 74 19.35 0.79 -0.82
N LEU A 75 18.16 0.98 -0.26
CA LEU A 75 18.00 1.45 1.12
C LEU A 75 18.62 0.49 2.13
N ILE A 76 18.40 -0.82 1.97
CA ILE A 76 19.01 -1.85 2.82
C ILE A 76 20.53 -1.84 2.68
N GLN A 77 21.06 -1.77 1.45
CA GLN A 77 22.50 -1.72 1.21
C GLN A 77 23.15 -0.48 1.82
N CYS A 78 22.50 0.69 1.71
CA CYS A 78 22.94 1.90 2.38
C CYS A 78 23.00 1.69 3.89
N ARG A 79 21.95 1.13 4.49
CA ARG A 79 21.91 0.84 5.91
C ARG A 79 23.02 -0.11 6.35
N GLU A 80 23.20 -1.24 5.65
CA GLU A 80 24.24 -2.23 5.96
C GLU A 80 25.64 -1.61 5.87
N LYS A 81 25.90 -0.77 4.86
CA LYS A 81 27.18 -0.06 4.71
C LYS A 81 27.43 0.89 5.87
N LEU A 82 26.44 1.71 6.25
CA LEU A 82 26.58 2.59 7.40
C LEU A 82 26.75 1.82 8.72
N ALA A 83 26.12 0.66 8.87
CA ALA A 83 26.28 -0.22 10.03
C ALA A 83 27.69 -0.80 10.15
N SER A 84 28.42 -0.89 9.03
CA SER A 84 29.80 -1.36 8.99
C SER A 84 30.83 -0.26 9.27
N GLU A 85 30.47 1.01 9.04
CA GLU A 85 31.36 2.17 9.19
C GLU A 85 31.29 2.80 10.59
N GLU A 86 30.16 2.69 11.28
CA GLU A 86 29.94 3.18 12.65
C GLU A 86 29.05 2.20 13.45
N GLU A 87 29.16 2.18 14.79
CA GLU A 87 28.18 1.52 15.66
C GLU A 87 26.81 2.23 15.53
N LEU A 88 26.06 1.88 14.48
CA LEU A 88 24.69 2.31 14.33
C LEU A 88 23.87 1.75 15.49
N LYS A 89 23.20 2.65 16.23
CA LYS A 89 22.08 2.25 17.08
C LYS A 89 21.07 1.47 16.23
N GLU A 90 20.59 0.34 16.75
CA GLU A 90 19.74 -0.61 16.01
C GLU A 90 18.48 0.03 15.40
N THR A 91 18.01 1.17 15.91
CA THR A 91 16.86 1.94 15.45
C THR A 91 17.26 3.04 14.46
N THR A 92 17.62 2.68 13.22
CA THR A 92 17.86 3.65 12.14
C THR A 92 16.56 3.98 11.43
N THR A 93 16.14 5.26 11.44
CA THR A 93 15.01 5.73 10.64
C THR A 93 15.46 6.19 9.25
N TYR A 94 14.51 6.37 8.32
CA TYR A 94 14.81 6.96 7.00
C TYR A 94 15.42 8.36 7.12
N GLY A 95 14.94 9.18 8.07
CA GLY A 95 15.49 10.51 8.33
C GLY A 95 16.94 10.46 8.82
N ASP A 96 17.30 9.48 9.65
CA ASP A 96 18.68 9.30 10.12
C ASP A 96 19.60 8.84 8.99
N LEU A 97 19.12 7.95 8.12
CA LEU A 97 19.82 7.53 6.91
C LEU A 97 20.09 8.74 5.99
N GLY A 98 19.09 9.61 5.82
CA GLY A 98 19.23 10.90 5.14
C GLY A 98 20.23 11.85 5.80
N CYS A 99 20.25 11.96 7.15
CA CYS A 99 21.24 12.77 7.87
C CYS A 99 22.65 12.28 7.57
N ARG A 100 22.84 10.96 7.53
CA ARG A 100 24.19 10.40 7.43
C ARG A 100 24.74 10.45 6.01
N CYS A 101 23.90 10.24 5.00
CA CYS A 101 24.31 10.33 3.60
C CYS A 101 24.60 11.77 3.14
N MET A 102 23.74 12.74 3.51
CA MET A 102 23.81 14.12 2.97
C MET A 102 23.96 15.22 4.05
N GLY A 103 24.00 14.87 5.33
CA GLY A 103 23.96 15.80 6.46
C GLY A 103 22.54 16.22 6.84
N LYS A 104 22.43 17.19 7.75
CA LYS A 104 21.16 17.81 8.17
C LYS A 104 20.16 18.14 7.03
N PRO A 105 20.55 18.70 5.87
CA PRO A 105 19.60 18.96 4.79
C PRO A 105 18.96 17.67 4.23
N GLY A 106 19.72 16.57 4.18
CA GLY A 106 19.20 15.27 3.74
C GLY A 106 18.16 14.68 4.68
N ARG A 107 18.31 14.91 5.99
CA ARG A 107 17.31 14.51 6.99
C ARG A 107 15.99 15.23 6.76
N TYR A 108 16.02 16.56 6.71
CA TYR A 108 14.81 17.36 6.50
C TYR A 108 14.13 17.03 5.17
N LEU A 109 14.90 16.84 4.09
CA LEU A 109 14.35 16.43 2.80
C LEU A 109 13.66 15.06 2.89
N THR A 110 14.29 14.08 3.53
CA THR A 110 13.74 12.72 3.65
C THR A 110 12.48 12.70 4.50
N GLU A 111 12.50 13.35 5.68
CA GLU A 111 11.34 13.47 6.56
C GLU A 111 10.18 14.21 5.85
N PHE A 112 10.48 15.27 5.10
CA PHE A 112 9.48 16.02 4.33
C PHE A 112 8.85 15.20 3.19
N LEU A 113 9.65 14.43 2.43
CA LEU A 113 9.15 13.55 1.38
C LEU A 113 8.26 12.44 1.92
N ILE A 114 8.65 11.84 3.06
CA ILE A 114 7.84 10.83 3.75
C ILE A 114 6.53 11.46 4.22
N PHE A 115 6.58 12.64 4.83
CA PHE A 115 5.38 13.35 5.27
C PHE A 115 4.41 13.60 4.12
N ILE A 116 4.88 14.11 2.98
CA ILE A 116 4.05 14.30 1.78
C ILE A 116 3.45 12.97 1.30
N SER A 117 4.25 11.89 1.27
CA SER A 117 3.78 10.57 0.84
C SER A 117 2.65 10.06 1.73
N HIS A 118 2.78 10.20 3.05
CA HIS A 118 1.74 9.82 4.00
C HIS A 118 0.48 10.68 3.85
N CYS A 119 0.61 12.00 3.69
CA CYS A 119 -0.54 12.87 3.42
C CYS A 119 -1.27 12.47 2.12
N GLY A 120 -0.52 12.19 1.05
CA GLY A 120 -1.08 11.73 -0.22
C GLY A 120 -1.82 10.40 -0.08
N GLY A 121 -1.23 9.46 0.67
CA GLY A 121 -1.88 8.20 1.01
C GLY A 121 -3.19 8.40 1.76
N SER A 122 -3.20 9.20 2.83
CA SER A 122 -4.40 9.51 3.62
C SER A 122 -5.51 10.15 2.78
N VAL A 123 -5.18 11.11 1.90
CA VAL A 123 -6.16 11.73 1.00
C VAL A 123 -6.74 10.72 0.03
N ALA A 124 -5.91 9.84 -0.54
CA ALA A 124 -6.41 8.77 -1.41
C ALA A 124 -7.38 7.87 -0.65
N TYR A 125 -7.04 7.42 0.56
CA TYR A 125 -7.93 6.63 1.41
C TYR A 125 -9.26 7.33 1.70
N LEU A 126 -9.24 8.62 2.05
CA LEU A 126 -10.44 9.42 2.27
C LEU A 126 -11.35 9.44 1.03
N VAL A 127 -10.78 9.61 -0.16
CA VAL A 127 -11.52 9.55 -1.43
C VAL A 127 -12.12 8.16 -1.63
N PHE A 128 -11.36 7.09 -1.37
CA PHE A 128 -11.85 5.71 -1.46
C PHE A 128 -13.06 5.48 -0.55
N ILE A 129 -12.98 5.89 0.71
CA ILE A 129 -14.07 5.75 1.69
C ILE A 129 -15.27 6.62 1.30
N GLY A 130 -15.03 7.87 0.91
CA GLY A 130 -16.08 8.82 0.52
C GLY A 130 -16.89 8.35 -0.69
N GLN A 131 -16.23 7.86 -1.75
CA GLN A 131 -16.91 7.29 -2.92
C GLN A 131 -17.73 6.05 -2.55
N ASN A 132 -17.17 5.20 -1.69
CA ASN A 132 -17.84 4.00 -1.20
C ASN A 132 -19.07 4.31 -0.33
N LEU A 133 -19.03 5.38 0.48
CA LEU A 133 -20.13 5.80 1.34
C LEU A 133 -21.27 6.43 0.54
N ALA A 134 -20.93 7.30 -0.43
CA ALA A 134 -21.89 7.91 -1.34
C ALA A 134 -22.69 6.86 -2.13
N SER A 135 -22.03 5.77 -2.56
CA SER A 135 -22.69 4.68 -3.29
C SER A 135 -23.68 3.87 -2.45
N LEU A 136 -23.48 3.77 -1.14
CA LEU A 136 -24.39 3.03 -0.24
C LEU A 136 -25.59 3.87 0.16
N PHE A 137 -25.32 5.10 0.62
CA PHE A 137 -26.35 5.89 1.24
C PHE A 137 -27.28 6.55 0.22
N LYS A 138 -26.85 6.76 -1.03
CA LYS A 138 -27.62 7.44 -2.10
C LYS A 138 -28.57 8.51 -1.52
N LEU A 139 -28.09 9.30 -0.55
CA LEU A 139 -28.92 10.33 0.05
C LEU A 139 -29.14 11.36 -1.06
N HIS A 140 -30.40 11.53 -1.47
CA HIS A 140 -30.76 12.44 -2.55
C HIS A 140 -30.16 13.84 -2.28
N GLY A 141 -29.21 14.26 -3.12
CA GLY A 141 -28.67 15.62 -3.15
C GLY A 141 -27.27 15.83 -2.55
N LEU A 142 -26.61 14.82 -1.97
CA LEU A 142 -25.26 14.99 -1.40
C LEU A 142 -24.15 14.61 -2.39
N THR A 143 -23.26 15.56 -2.70
CA THR A 143 -22.06 15.35 -3.54
C THR A 143 -21.02 14.52 -2.80
N ILE A 144 -20.17 13.77 -3.51
CA ILE A 144 -19.05 12.99 -2.92
C ILE A 144 -18.18 13.84 -1.97
N ALA A 145 -17.95 15.11 -2.32
CA ALA A 145 -17.22 16.06 -1.48
C ALA A 145 -17.84 16.22 -0.08
N SER A 146 -19.16 16.21 0.05
CA SER A 146 -19.83 16.35 1.35
C SER A 146 -19.60 15.14 2.26
N TYR A 147 -19.53 13.93 1.69
CA TYR A 147 -19.18 12.72 2.45
C TYR A 147 -17.73 12.76 2.93
N ILE A 148 -16.80 13.21 2.07
CA ILE A 148 -15.39 13.38 2.44
C ILE A 148 -15.25 14.42 3.56
N PHE A 149 -15.88 15.59 3.44
CA PHE A 149 -15.86 16.63 4.48
C PHE A 149 -16.48 16.17 5.81
N LEU A 150 -17.47 15.26 5.77
CA LEU A 150 -18.08 14.69 6.96
C LEU A 150 -17.18 13.63 7.65
N LEU A 151 -16.31 12.97 6.88
CA LEU A 151 -15.32 12.02 7.40
C LEU A 151 -14.14 12.70 8.11
N VAL A 152 -13.69 13.86 7.62
CA VAL A 152 -12.56 14.62 8.19
C VAL A 152 -12.65 14.85 9.72
N PRO A 153 -13.76 15.37 10.29
CA PRO A 153 -13.85 15.57 11.75
C PRO A 153 -13.84 14.26 12.54
N ILE A 154 -14.37 13.17 11.96
CA ILE A 154 -14.33 11.84 12.56
C ILE A 154 -12.88 11.34 12.59
N GLU A 155 -12.11 11.56 11.53
CA GLU A 155 -10.69 11.21 11.48
C GLU A 155 -9.85 12.02 12.46
N ILE A 156 -10.11 13.33 12.60
CA ILE A 156 -9.44 14.17 13.60
C ILE A 156 -9.72 13.64 15.01
N ALA A 157 -10.97 13.26 15.31
CA ALA A 157 -11.35 12.67 16.58
C ALA A 157 -10.68 11.31 16.82
N LEU A 158 -10.63 10.44 15.80
CA LEU A 158 -9.95 9.15 15.85
C LEU A 158 -8.43 9.31 15.99
N SER A 159 -7.84 10.36 15.41
CA SER A 159 -6.44 10.72 15.60
C SER A 159 -6.12 11.15 17.04
N TRP A 160 -7.12 11.43 17.88
CA TRP A 160 -6.90 11.72 19.30
C TRP A 160 -6.82 10.46 20.18
N ILE A 161 -7.25 9.31 19.67
CA ILE A 161 -7.20 8.03 20.41
C ILE A 161 -5.74 7.53 20.42
N GLY A 162 -5.13 7.47 21.60
CA GLY A 162 -3.70 7.11 21.78
C GLY A 162 -3.38 5.61 21.69
N SER A 163 -4.38 4.74 21.58
CA SER A 163 -4.23 3.28 21.60
C SER A 163 -4.24 2.69 20.18
N LEU A 164 -3.10 2.61 19.51
CA LEU A 164 -2.97 1.96 18.19
C LEU A 164 -3.16 0.44 18.26
N SER A 165 -2.77 -0.20 19.37
CA SER A 165 -2.74 -1.67 19.48
C SER A 165 -4.11 -2.33 19.36
N ALA A 166 -5.18 -1.61 19.73
CA ALA A 166 -6.55 -2.09 19.59
C ALA A 166 -7.00 -2.19 18.11
N PHE A 167 -6.39 -1.43 17.21
CA PHE A 167 -6.77 -1.35 15.79
C PHE A 167 -5.94 -2.27 14.88
N ALA A 168 -4.76 -2.71 15.32
CA ALA A 168 -3.92 -3.66 14.61
C ALA A 168 -4.64 -4.96 14.16
N PRO A 169 -5.41 -5.68 15.02
CA PRO A 169 -6.08 -6.91 14.59
C PRO A 169 -7.18 -6.66 13.54
N PHE A 170 -7.84 -5.49 13.59
CA PHE A 170 -8.83 -5.10 12.60
C PHE A 170 -8.20 -4.78 11.24
N SER A 171 -7.04 -4.12 11.22
CA SER A 171 -6.26 -3.90 9.98
C SER A 171 -5.86 -5.23 9.35
N ILE A 172 -5.32 -6.17 10.13
CA ILE A 172 -4.94 -7.48 9.61
C ILE A 172 -6.17 -8.21 9.03
N PHE A 173 -7.31 -8.12 9.72
CA PHE A 173 -8.56 -8.70 9.24
C PHE A 173 -9.08 -8.03 7.95
N ALA A 174 -8.90 -6.70 7.82
CA ALA A 174 -9.16 -5.94 6.59
C ALA A 174 -8.38 -6.50 5.41
N ASP A 175 -7.07 -6.67 5.61
CA ASP A 175 -6.14 -7.06 4.57
C ASP A 175 -6.39 -8.53 4.17
N VAL A 176 -6.68 -9.41 5.14
CA VAL A 176 -7.13 -10.79 4.86
C VAL A 176 -8.44 -10.80 4.07
N SER A 177 -9.41 -9.95 4.43
CA SER A 177 -10.67 -9.84 3.71
C SER A 177 -10.47 -9.33 2.28
N ASN A 178 -9.54 -8.40 2.07
CA ASN A 178 -9.16 -7.91 0.75
C ASN A 178 -8.52 -9.02 -0.10
N LEU A 179 -7.58 -9.79 0.47
CA LEU A 179 -7.00 -10.96 -0.19
C LEU A 179 -8.06 -12.02 -0.53
N TRP A 180 -9.06 -12.20 0.33
CA TRP A 180 -10.15 -13.15 0.08
C TRP A 180 -11.10 -12.66 -1.02
N ALA A 181 -11.43 -11.37 -1.04
CA ALA A 181 -12.18 -10.75 -2.13
C ALA A 181 -11.45 -10.87 -3.47
N MET A 182 -10.13 -10.67 -3.49
CA MET A 182 -9.31 -10.92 -4.67
C MET A 182 -9.35 -12.38 -5.11
N ALA A 183 -9.19 -13.31 -4.18
CA ALA A 183 -9.22 -14.75 -4.49
C ALA A 183 -10.58 -15.16 -5.07
N PHE A 184 -11.68 -14.59 -4.58
CA PHE A 184 -13.01 -14.80 -5.12
C PHE A 184 -13.13 -14.28 -6.56
N VAL A 185 -12.70 -13.04 -6.82
CA VAL A 185 -12.68 -12.45 -8.17
C VAL A 185 -11.87 -13.33 -9.14
N VAL A 186 -10.63 -13.66 -8.78
CA VAL A 186 -9.76 -14.54 -9.58
C VAL A 186 -10.40 -15.91 -9.85
N LYS A 187 -11.16 -16.47 -8.90
CA LYS A 187 -11.85 -17.76 -9.07
C LYS A 187 -13.00 -17.66 -10.06
N GLU A 188 -13.89 -16.68 -9.89
CA GLU A 188 -15.01 -16.44 -10.82
C GLU A 188 -14.49 -16.17 -12.24
N ASP A 189 -13.41 -15.40 -12.35
CA ASP A 189 -12.77 -15.09 -13.63
C ASP A 189 -12.10 -16.31 -14.27
N LEU A 190 -11.47 -17.19 -13.48
CA LEU A 190 -10.93 -18.46 -13.99
C LEU A 190 -12.05 -19.36 -14.51
N GLN A 191 -13.20 -19.40 -13.84
CA GLN A 191 -14.37 -20.15 -14.31
C GLN A 191 -14.94 -19.54 -15.60
N GLN A 192 -14.98 -18.22 -15.73
CA GLN A 192 -15.44 -17.54 -16.94
C GLN A 192 -14.44 -17.65 -18.11
N ALA A 193 -13.14 -17.72 -17.81
CA ALA A 193 -12.08 -17.99 -18.78
C ALA A 193 -12.17 -19.42 -19.34
N ILE A 194 -12.37 -20.42 -18.47
CA ILE A 194 -12.57 -21.82 -18.88
C ILE A 194 -13.89 -21.99 -19.64
N GLY A 195 -14.91 -21.19 -19.31
CA GLY A 195 -16.21 -21.17 -19.99
C GLY A 195 -16.21 -20.52 -21.39
N GLY A 196 -15.04 -20.11 -21.93
CA GLY A 196 -14.91 -19.63 -23.31
C GLY A 196 -15.49 -18.24 -23.58
N LYS A 197 -15.94 -17.50 -22.55
CA LYS A 197 -16.47 -16.12 -22.68
C LYS A 197 -15.37 -15.04 -22.66
N PHE A 198 -14.09 -15.44 -22.62
CA PHE A 198 -12.96 -14.53 -22.52
C PHE A 198 -12.58 -13.98 -23.91
N SER A 199 -13.19 -12.87 -24.31
CA SER A 199 -12.85 -12.19 -25.56
C SER A 199 -11.77 -11.13 -25.32
N PHE A 200 -10.50 -11.52 -25.43
CA PHE A 200 -9.37 -10.55 -25.46
C PHE A 200 -9.47 -9.56 -26.64
N ARG A 201 -10.27 -9.89 -27.68
CA ARG A 201 -10.41 -9.09 -28.90
C ARG A 201 -11.25 -7.83 -28.72
N ASP A 202 -12.16 -7.81 -27.75
CA ASP A 202 -13.05 -6.67 -27.51
C ASP A 202 -12.46 -5.66 -26.50
N ARG A 203 -11.22 -5.88 -26.04
CA ARG A 203 -10.58 -5.11 -24.97
C ARG A 203 -9.25 -4.52 -25.46
N LYS A 204 -8.99 -3.26 -25.10
CA LYS A 204 -7.82 -2.52 -25.60
C LYS A 204 -6.54 -3.05 -24.94
N ALA A 205 -5.61 -3.54 -25.76
CA ALA A 205 -4.27 -3.94 -25.29
C ALA A 205 -3.42 -2.73 -24.91
N PHE A 206 -3.48 -1.69 -25.75
CA PHE A 206 -2.90 -0.38 -25.50
C PHE A 206 -4.00 0.67 -25.60
N THR A 207 -3.99 1.65 -24.70
CA THR A 207 -4.90 2.79 -24.78
C THR A 207 -4.50 3.73 -25.91
N ASP A 208 -5.49 4.28 -26.59
CA ASP A 208 -5.29 5.40 -27.54
C ASP A 208 -5.16 6.73 -26.78
N ASN A 209 -5.56 6.76 -25.50
CA ASN A 209 -5.54 7.95 -24.65
C ASN A 209 -4.25 8.04 -23.82
N LEU A 210 -3.19 8.55 -24.44
CA LEU A 210 -1.89 8.82 -23.79
C LEU A 210 -2.03 9.71 -22.52
N GLY A 211 -3.05 10.57 -22.46
CA GLY A 211 -3.31 11.44 -21.30
C GLY A 211 -3.71 10.68 -20.03
N GLY A 212 -4.21 9.46 -20.16
CA GLY A 212 -4.59 8.60 -19.02
C GLY A 212 -3.44 7.77 -18.44
N LEU A 213 -2.33 7.61 -19.18
CA LEU A 213 -1.19 6.80 -18.74
C LEU A 213 -0.50 7.33 -17.48
N PRO A 214 -0.29 8.64 -17.28
CA PRO A 214 0.28 9.16 -16.03
C PRO A 214 -0.60 8.82 -14.82
N PHE A 215 -1.92 8.87 -14.98
CA PHE A 215 -2.86 8.50 -13.93
C PHE A 215 -2.76 7.01 -13.59
N ALA A 216 -2.75 6.13 -14.60
CA ALA A 216 -2.59 4.69 -14.40
C ALA A 216 -1.22 4.35 -13.78
N GLY A 217 -0.16 5.05 -14.17
CA GLY A 217 1.16 4.95 -13.56
C GLY A 217 1.17 5.37 -12.10
N GLY A 218 0.52 6.49 -11.76
CA GLY A 218 0.36 6.94 -10.38
C GLY A 218 -0.39 5.93 -9.52
N MET A 219 -1.47 5.35 -10.05
CA MET A 219 -2.20 4.26 -9.39
C MET A 219 -1.33 3.02 -9.19
N ALA A 220 -0.52 2.64 -10.18
CA ALA A 220 0.40 1.51 -10.06
C ALA A 220 1.49 1.77 -9.00
N VAL A 221 2.05 2.98 -8.92
CA VAL A 221 2.99 3.36 -7.86
C VAL A 221 2.32 3.32 -6.49
N TYR A 222 1.10 3.85 -6.38
CA TYR A 222 0.32 3.83 -5.14
C TYR A 222 0.02 2.41 -4.65
N CYS A 223 -0.18 1.44 -5.55
CA CYS A 223 -0.39 0.04 -5.16
C CYS A 223 0.86 -0.62 -4.52
N PHE A 224 2.06 -0.13 -4.84
CA PHE A 224 3.32 -0.60 -4.23
C PHE A 224 3.80 0.31 -3.09
N GLU A 225 2.94 1.20 -2.60
CA GLU A 225 3.21 2.03 -1.44
C GLU A 225 3.21 1.17 -0.17
N GLY A 226 4.42 0.81 0.28
CA GLY A 226 4.66 0.12 1.56
C GLY A 226 6.13 0.23 1.99
N PHE A 227 6.90 1.10 1.32
CA PHE A 227 8.33 1.24 1.56
C PHE A 227 8.66 1.89 2.90
N GLY A 228 7.74 2.63 3.51
CA GLY A 228 7.92 3.20 4.86
C GLY A 228 8.10 2.15 5.96
N MET A 229 7.65 0.92 5.73
CA MET A 229 7.77 -0.17 6.71
C MET A 229 8.97 -1.09 6.46
N THR A 230 9.72 -0.92 5.37
CA THR A 230 10.79 -1.86 4.97
C THR A 230 11.86 -2.02 6.05
N LEU A 231 12.35 -0.92 6.65
CA LEU A 231 13.37 -0.97 7.71
C LEU A 231 12.86 -1.66 8.98
N ALA A 232 11.61 -1.40 9.37
CA ALA A 232 10.99 -2.03 10.54
C ALA A 232 10.76 -3.54 10.32
N LEU A 233 10.31 -3.92 9.11
CA LEU A 233 10.14 -5.31 8.72
C LEU A 233 11.48 -6.05 8.69
N GLU A 234 12.54 -5.41 8.21
CA GLU A 234 13.89 -5.95 8.24
C GLU A 234 14.39 -6.15 9.68
N GLN A 235 14.22 -5.15 10.54
CA GLN A 235 14.63 -5.21 11.95
C GLN A 235 13.92 -6.34 12.72
N SER A 236 12.64 -6.59 12.41
CA SER A 236 11.82 -7.62 13.04
C SER A 236 12.14 -9.05 12.58
N MET A 237 12.89 -9.23 11.49
CA MET A 237 13.24 -10.55 10.96
C MET A 237 14.40 -11.20 11.72
N ARG A 238 14.25 -12.48 12.06
CA ARG A 238 15.30 -13.27 12.74
C ARG A 238 16.60 -13.39 11.94
N GLU A 239 16.49 -13.50 10.62
CA GLU A 239 17.63 -13.65 9.70
C GLU A 239 17.71 -12.47 8.72
N ARG A 240 18.14 -11.27 9.17
CA ARG A 240 18.21 -10.04 8.37
C ARG A 240 18.92 -10.21 7.02
N ARG A 241 20.00 -11.00 6.97
CA ARG A 241 20.76 -11.30 5.73
C ARG A 241 19.92 -11.99 4.63
N LYS A 242 18.84 -12.67 4.99
CA LYS A 242 17.91 -13.32 4.03
C LYS A 242 16.77 -12.40 3.60
N PHE A 243 16.67 -11.19 4.18
CA PHE A 243 15.61 -10.23 3.89
C PHE A 243 15.51 -9.87 2.40
N PRO A 244 16.60 -9.61 1.65
CA PRO A 244 16.50 -9.32 0.21
C PRO A 244 15.84 -10.44 -0.60
N LYS A 245 16.11 -11.71 -0.25
CA LYS A 245 15.50 -12.87 -0.91
C LYS A 245 14.02 -13.00 -0.57
N VAL A 246 13.67 -12.76 0.70
CA VAL A 246 12.29 -12.76 1.18
C VAL A 246 11.51 -11.63 0.50
N LEU A 247 12.09 -10.44 0.41
CA LEU A 247 11.51 -9.28 -0.26
C LEU A 247 11.25 -9.57 -1.74
N ALA A 248 12.21 -10.17 -2.45
CA ALA A 248 12.04 -10.55 -3.85
C ALA A 248 10.89 -11.55 -4.05
N MET A 249 10.78 -12.54 -3.16
CA MET A 249 9.69 -13.52 -3.18
C MET A 249 8.33 -12.84 -2.93
N SER A 250 8.24 -11.95 -1.95
CA SER A 250 7.03 -11.17 -1.67
C SER A 250 6.64 -10.29 -2.85
N PHE A 251 7.57 -9.52 -3.42
CA PHE A 251 7.30 -8.64 -4.56
C PHE A 251 6.87 -9.41 -5.81
N THR A 252 7.47 -10.57 -6.07
CA THR A 252 7.05 -11.45 -7.18
C THR A 252 5.61 -11.89 -7.00
N TRP A 253 5.24 -12.30 -5.79
CA TRP A 253 3.88 -12.75 -5.48
C TRP A 253 2.87 -11.58 -5.56
N ILE A 254 3.21 -10.43 -4.98
CA ILE A 254 2.37 -9.21 -5.02
C ILE A 254 2.14 -8.77 -6.48
N ALA A 255 3.20 -8.68 -7.29
CA ALA A 255 3.09 -8.29 -8.69
C ALA A 255 2.21 -9.25 -9.48
N LEU A 256 2.34 -10.56 -9.26
CA LEU A 256 1.48 -11.56 -9.88
C LEU A 256 0.01 -11.34 -9.49
N VAL A 257 -0.28 -11.19 -8.20
CA VAL A 257 -1.66 -10.96 -7.71
C VAL A 257 -2.23 -9.66 -8.27
N TYR A 258 -1.44 -8.59 -8.33
CA TYR A 258 -1.86 -7.30 -8.87
C TYR A 258 -2.16 -7.36 -10.36
N ILE A 259 -1.30 -8.00 -11.16
CA ILE A 259 -1.53 -8.16 -12.60
C ILE A 259 -2.79 -8.98 -12.83
N LEU A 260 -2.96 -10.12 -12.15
CA LEU A 260 -4.16 -10.92 -12.26
C LEU A 260 -5.40 -10.12 -11.89
N PHE A 261 -5.40 -9.46 -10.73
CA PHE A 261 -6.54 -8.67 -10.28
C PHE A 261 -6.87 -7.50 -11.22
N GLY A 262 -5.85 -6.81 -11.74
CA GLY A 262 -6.00 -5.70 -12.68
C GLY A 262 -6.56 -6.15 -14.04
N ILE A 263 -6.00 -7.22 -14.63
CA ILE A 263 -6.49 -7.78 -15.90
C ILE A 263 -7.92 -8.28 -15.70
N PHE A 264 -8.16 -9.11 -14.69
CA PHE A 264 -9.43 -9.76 -14.51
C PHE A 264 -10.53 -8.78 -14.13
N GLY A 265 -10.26 -7.85 -13.21
CA GLY A 265 -11.20 -6.79 -12.86
C GLY A 265 -11.57 -5.91 -14.06
N TYR A 266 -10.62 -5.61 -14.95
CA TYR A 266 -10.91 -4.91 -16.20
C TYR A 266 -11.68 -5.77 -17.20
N MET A 267 -11.38 -7.07 -17.29
CA MET A 267 -12.06 -7.97 -18.22
C MET A 267 -13.53 -8.21 -17.82
N ALA A 268 -13.80 -8.36 -16.53
CA ALA A 268 -15.13 -8.59 -15.96
C ALA A 268 -16.11 -7.43 -16.24
N TYR A 269 -15.67 -6.19 -16.05
CA TYR A 269 -16.52 -5.01 -16.17
C TYR A 269 -16.28 -4.16 -17.43
N GLY A 270 -15.15 -4.36 -18.12
CA GLY A 270 -14.81 -3.63 -19.34
C GLY A 270 -14.80 -2.12 -19.16
N ASP A 271 -15.50 -1.44 -20.07
CA ASP A 271 -15.60 0.02 -20.06
C ASP A 271 -16.44 0.56 -18.89
N GLU A 272 -17.27 -0.29 -18.26
CA GLU A 272 -18.05 0.04 -17.06
C GLU A 272 -17.26 -0.07 -15.75
N THR A 273 -15.97 -0.41 -15.80
CA THR A 273 -15.11 -0.42 -14.61
C THR A 273 -15.03 1.00 -14.03
N LYS A 274 -15.57 1.19 -12.83
CA LYS A 274 -15.48 2.45 -12.08
C LYS A 274 -14.13 2.57 -11.37
N ASP A 275 -13.82 3.77 -10.90
CA ASP A 275 -12.58 4.14 -10.21
C ASP A 275 -12.19 3.18 -9.08
N ILE A 276 -13.18 2.55 -8.44
CA ILE A 276 -13.01 1.51 -7.43
C ILE A 276 -13.87 0.31 -7.81
N ILE A 277 -13.25 -0.87 -7.91
CA ILE A 277 -13.96 -2.11 -8.27
C ILE A 277 -15.06 -2.46 -7.27
N THR A 278 -14.97 -2.01 -6.01
CA THR A 278 -16.03 -2.22 -5.02
C THR A 278 -17.37 -1.64 -5.47
N LEU A 279 -17.37 -0.57 -6.26
CA LEU A 279 -18.57 0.08 -6.79
C LEU A 279 -19.24 -0.69 -7.95
N ASN A 280 -18.58 -1.74 -8.44
CA ASN A 280 -19.02 -2.61 -9.51
C ASN A 280 -19.60 -3.94 -9.00
N LEU A 281 -19.44 -4.27 -7.71
CA LEU A 281 -20.07 -5.47 -7.14
C LEU A 281 -21.61 -5.39 -7.20
N PRO A 282 -22.31 -6.50 -7.49
CA PRO A 282 -23.78 -6.56 -7.44
C PRO A 282 -24.27 -6.21 -6.04
N LYS A 283 -25.45 -5.59 -5.93
CA LYS A 283 -26.03 -5.13 -4.65
C LYS A 283 -26.66 -6.27 -3.84
N ASP A 284 -26.01 -7.42 -3.81
CA ASP A 284 -26.44 -8.54 -3.00
C ASP A 284 -26.06 -8.32 -1.54
N TRP A 285 -26.81 -8.90 -0.61
CA TRP A 285 -26.62 -8.72 0.84
C TRP A 285 -25.21 -9.09 1.31
N THR A 286 -24.57 -10.07 0.67
CA THR A 286 -23.19 -10.48 0.93
C THR A 286 -22.17 -9.45 0.44
N ALA A 287 -22.40 -8.85 -0.75
CA ALA A 287 -21.55 -7.79 -1.28
C ALA A 287 -21.68 -6.49 -0.47
N ILE A 288 -22.88 -6.16 0.01
CA ILE A 288 -23.09 -5.04 0.94
C ILE A 288 -22.41 -5.31 2.28
N ALA A 289 -22.49 -6.53 2.81
CA ALA A 289 -21.81 -6.90 4.05
C ALA A 289 -20.28 -6.83 3.91
N VAL A 290 -19.71 -7.33 2.81
CA VAL A 290 -18.28 -7.23 2.49
C VAL A 290 -17.88 -5.77 2.28
N GLN A 291 -18.71 -4.95 1.64
CA GLN A 291 -18.45 -3.53 1.46
C GLN A 291 -18.49 -2.77 2.79
N VAL A 292 -19.48 -2.98 3.65
CA VAL A 292 -19.56 -2.35 4.97
C VAL A 292 -18.40 -2.81 5.84
N HIS A 293 -18.05 -4.10 5.77
CA HIS A 293 -16.93 -4.66 6.49
C HIS A 293 -15.59 -4.04 6.03
N LEU A 294 -15.33 -4.04 4.71
CA LEU A 294 -14.16 -3.40 4.12
C LEU A 294 -14.07 -1.91 4.49
N LYS A 295 -15.20 -1.21 4.62
CA LYS A 295 -15.27 0.22 4.98
C LYS A 295 -14.92 0.47 6.44
N ILE A 296 -15.42 -0.33 7.37
CA ILE A 296 -15.04 -0.25 8.79
C ILE A 296 -13.55 -0.56 8.95
N SER A 297 -13.11 -1.63 8.28
CA SER A 297 -11.73 -2.06 8.21
C SER A 297 -10.78 -1.02 7.60
N LEU A 298 -11.22 -0.32 6.55
CA LEU A 298 -10.51 0.78 5.89
C LEU A 298 -10.31 2.00 6.79
N THR A 299 -11.39 2.44 7.44
CA THR A 299 -11.33 3.55 8.40
C THR A 299 -10.37 3.21 9.54
N ILE A 300 -10.34 1.95 9.98
CA ILE A 300 -9.44 1.49 11.03
C ILE A 300 -7.98 1.38 10.54
N HIS A 301 -7.74 0.89 9.32
CA HIS A 301 -6.41 0.79 8.70
C HIS A 301 -5.79 2.18 8.50
N LEU A 302 -6.59 3.18 8.08
CA LEU A 302 -6.16 4.57 7.91
C LEU A 302 -5.73 5.17 9.25
N VAL A 303 -6.51 4.96 10.32
CA VAL A 303 -6.17 5.41 11.68
C VAL A 303 -4.87 4.77 12.17
N PHE A 304 -4.65 3.49 11.87
CA PHE A 304 -3.41 2.80 12.23
C PHE A 304 -2.20 3.35 11.45
N ARG A 305 -2.34 3.53 10.14
CA ARG A 305 -1.28 4.03 9.25
C ARG A 305 -0.93 5.51 9.45
N HIS A 306 -1.88 6.33 9.93
CA HIS A 306 -1.62 7.73 10.26
C HIS A 306 -0.74 7.89 11.52
N LYS A 307 -0.63 6.85 12.35
CA LYS A 307 0.06 6.90 13.63
C LYS A 307 1.31 6.02 13.75
N VAL A 308 1.60 5.20 12.75
CA VAL A 308 2.87 4.44 12.59
C VAL A 308 3.75 5.15 11.58
#